data_AF-A0A937UBP2-F1
#
_entry.id   AF-A0A937UBP2-F1
#
_cell.length_a   1.000
_cell.length_b   1.000
_cell.length_c   1.000
_cell.angle_alpha   90.00
_cell.angle_beta   90.00
_cell.angle_gamma   90.00
#
_symmetry.space_group_name_H-M   'P 1'
#
loop_
_entity.id
_entity.type
_entity.pdbx_description
1 polymer ?
#
loop_
_entity_poly.entity_id
_entity_poly.type
_entity_poly.pdbx_seq_one_letter_code
_entity_poly.pdbx_strand_id
1 'polypeptide(L)'
;MKLTFVIFVLGLVLTDTTIAQPADLYARWPLNEGEGEMVFDISGNDLHGMIQNADNGLGPDGSVWVEDPVRGTVISVNGTADGAFVRAGEIPQMTLTNDFTWAFWAKHNAENTADNDIILGNRMDENAVDFVPRQFIKFTPTKFEWHMNGNGDDNLEYDDIPADVWLHHAVVKTADQLTYYRNGIEAGSGTFTQPLDFPQPLFFGGDNEAAAGENWSGFMSEVQLYTYALTSDEVLQVMVLPVGSVIRTSAYKEIPSNKAIDVSIDTDLSWTQGDYADTHDVYFSTVFEDANDADRTNSLDALLSQDQDPNMYDLDRLDYGQTYYWRIDDVNVPLTSSTVFKGKTWQFTTELFDYAIPGDRITATASSQSEESGGPEKTIDGSGLTSVMHPIDTRDDTHSTEISDMWVSSKTDMAPWIQYNFDKPYKLDSMLVWNFNGILIWNMLGLKAVNVEYSTNGGTTWQSLSNFPDFTKA
;
A
#
# COMPACT_ATOMS: atom_id res chain seq x y z
N MET A 1 54.95 12.84 -6.93
CA MET A 1 53.58 13.22 -7.35
C MET A 1 52.97 12.04 -8.09
N LYS A 2 52.18 11.23 -7.39
CA LYS A 2 51.37 10.14 -7.96
C LYS A 2 49.98 10.33 -7.36
N LEU A 3 49.04 10.78 -8.18
CA LEU A 3 47.62 10.85 -7.81
C LEU A 3 47.03 9.46 -8.05
N THR A 4 46.48 8.85 -7.00
CA THR A 4 45.65 7.65 -7.09
C THR A 4 44.21 8.13 -7.21
N PHE A 5 43.55 7.86 -8.33
CA PHE A 5 42.09 8.02 -8.48
C PHE A 5 41.41 6.73 -8.05
N VAL A 6 40.52 6.82 -7.06
CA VAL A 6 39.58 5.74 -6.72
C VAL A 6 38.24 6.12 -7.34
N ILE A 7 37.77 5.31 -8.29
CA ILE A 7 36.43 5.41 -8.87
C ILE A 7 35.53 4.53 -8.02
N PHE A 8 34.55 5.12 -7.33
CA PHE A 8 33.42 4.39 -6.77
C PHE A 8 32.39 4.21 -7.90
N VAL A 9 32.15 2.95 -8.29
CA VAL A 9 30.97 2.58 -9.08
C VAL A 9 29.87 2.29 -8.07
N LEU A 10 28.91 3.21 -7.94
CA LEU A 10 27.65 2.92 -7.27
C LEU A 10 26.86 1.97 -8.18
N GLY A 11 26.73 0.70 -7.77
CA GLY A 11 25.74 -0.19 -8.35
C GLY A 11 24.35 0.29 -7.92
N LEU A 12 23.58 0.78 -8.88
CA LEU A 12 22.15 1.02 -8.69
C LEU A 12 21.49 -0.36 -8.57
N VAL A 13 21.21 -0.81 -7.35
CA VAL A 13 20.26 -1.90 -7.13
C VAL A 13 18.89 -1.28 -7.30
N LEU A 14 18.28 -1.47 -8.47
CA LEU A 14 16.86 -1.27 -8.66
C LEU A 14 16.15 -2.34 -7.82
N THR A 15 15.80 -1.99 -6.59
CA THR A 15 14.75 -2.71 -5.88
C THR A 15 13.46 -2.36 -6.58
N ASP A 16 12.81 -3.34 -7.22
CA ASP A 16 11.41 -3.24 -7.61
C ASP A 16 10.61 -2.92 -6.35
N THR A 17 10.31 -1.64 -6.15
CA THR A 17 9.26 -1.23 -5.23
C THR A 17 7.97 -1.66 -5.89
N THR A 18 7.39 -2.77 -5.43
CA THR A 18 5.98 -3.07 -5.63
C THR A 18 5.19 -1.94 -4.99
N ILE A 19 4.71 -1.01 -5.82
CA ILE A 19 3.89 0.09 -5.35
C ILE A 19 2.45 -0.42 -5.26
N ALA A 20 1.87 -0.37 -4.07
CA ALA A 20 0.48 -0.75 -3.86
C ALA A 20 -0.42 0.14 -4.73
N GLN A 21 -1.07 -0.49 -5.71
CA GLN A 21 -2.08 0.08 -6.58
C GLN A 21 -3.26 0.65 -5.75
N PRO A 22 -4.10 1.54 -6.32
CA PRO A 22 -5.30 2.01 -5.63
C PRO A 22 -6.11 0.80 -5.14
N ALA A 23 -6.65 0.87 -3.93
CA ALA A 23 -7.31 -0.25 -3.24
C ALA A 23 -8.50 -0.84 -4.02
N ASP A 24 -8.98 -0.12 -5.04
CA ASP A 24 -10.22 -0.39 -5.74
C ASP A 24 -10.04 -0.67 -7.26
N LEU A 25 -8.79 -0.78 -7.75
CA LEU A 25 -8.50 -1.38 -9.07
C LEU A 25 -8.47 -2.90 -8.92
N TYR A 26 -9.40 -3.60 -9.57
CA TYR A 26 -9.51 -5.04 -9.51
C TYR A 26 -8.53 -5.74 -10.45
N ALA A 27 -8.46 -5.29 -11.70
CA ALA A 27 -7.53 -5.84 -12.69
C ALA A 27 -7.30 -4.85 -13.82
N ARG A 28 -6.12 -4.89 -14.44
CA ARG A 28 -5.82 -4.12 -15.66
C ARG A 28 -4.92 -4.89 -16.60
N TRP A 29 -5.39 -5.12 -17.82
CA TRP A 29 -4.63 -5.71 -18.91
C TRP A 29 -4.39 -4.65 -20.00
N PRO A 30 -3.14 -4.18 -20.18
CA PRO A 30 -2.82 -3.24 -21.25
C PRO A 30 -3.02 -3.84 -22.66
N LEU A 31 -2.78 -5.15 -22.78
CA LEU A 31 -2.87 -5.93 -24.03
C LEU A 31 -1.82 -5.48 -25.07
N ASN A 32 -0.59 -5.25 -24.61
CA ASN A 32 0.51 -4.70 -25.41
C ASN A 32 1.78 -5.58 -25.40
N GLU A 33 1.66 -6.86 -25.04
CA GLU A 33 2.77 -7.80 -24.91
C GLU A 33 3.40 -8.16 -26.27
N GLY A 34 2.57 -8.31 -27.31
CA GLY A 34 3.01 -8.44 -28.70
C GLY A 34 3.41 -9.84 -29.15
N GLU A 35 3.56 -10.78 -28.23
CA GLU A 35 3.79 -12.18 -28.54
C GLU A 35 3.34 -13.12 -27.43
N GLY A 36 3.24 -14.41 -27.76
CA GLY A 36 2.89 -15.46 -26.80
C GLY A 36 1.40 -15.59 -26.50
N GLU A 37 1.10 -16.36 -25.46
CA GLU A 37 -0.25 -16.81 -25.10
C GLU A 37 -0.74 -16.20 -23.78
N MET A 38 -0.11 -15.15 -23.28
CA MET A 38 -0.44 -14.53 -22.01
C MET A 38 -0.77 -13.04 -22.19
N VAL A 39 -1.76 -12.57 -21.41
CA VAL A 39 -2.00 -11.14 -21.19
C VAL A 39 -1.78 -10.85 -19.70
N PHE A 40 -0.93 -9.90 -19.39
CA PHE A 40 -0.52 -9.64 -18.02
C PHE A 40 -1.40 -8.57 -17.37
N ASP A 41 -1.99 -8.96 -16.24
CA ASP A 41 -2.56 -8.03 -15.27
C ASP A 41 -1.44 -7.23 -14.57
N ILE A 42 -1.52 -5.90 -14.64
CA ILE A 42 -0.57 -4.97 -14.00
C ILE A 42 -1.13 -4.32 -12.72
N SER A 43 -2.31 -4.75 -12.27
CA SER A 43 -2.95 -4.28 -11.02
C SER A 43 -2.27 -4.80 -9.75
N GLY A 44 -1.38 -5.78 -9.87
CA GLY A 44 -0.76 -6.44 -8.71
C GLY A 44 -1.66 -7.46 -8.00
N ASN A 45 -2.83 -7.78 -8.56
CA ASN A 45 -3.70 -8.87 -8.09
C ASN A 45 -3.43 -10.21 -8.81
N ASP A 46 -2.44 -10.25 -9.71
CA ASP A 46 -1.98 -11.43 -10.45
C ASP A 46 -3.08 -12.14 -11.25
N LEU A 47 -4.09 -11.40 -11.72
CA LEU A 47 -5.19 -11.92 -12.55
C LEU A 47 -4.79 -12.04 -14.02
N HIS A 48 -3.63 -12.63 -14.32
CA HIS A 48 -3.18 -12.79 -15.70
C HIS A 48 -4.15 -13.65 -16.54
N GLY A 49 -4.31 -13.30 -17.80
CA GLY A 49 -5.15 -14.04 -18.74
C GLY A 49 -4.34 -14.93 -19.67
N MET A 50 -4.96 -16.02 -20.13
CA MET A 50 -4.40 -16.95 -21.11
C MET A 50 -5.17 -16.84 -22.42
N ILE A 51 -4.45 -16.60 -23.51
CA ILE A 51 -4.98 -16.58 -24.87
C ILE A 51 -5.13 -18.02 -25.34
N GLN A 52 -6.34 -18.39 -25.74
CA GLN A 52 -6.61 -19.64 -26.45
C GLN A 52 -6.47 -19.40 -27.95
N ASN A 53 -5.89 -20.36 -28.68
CA ASN A 53 -5.73 -20.29 -30.13
C ASN A 53 -5.05 -19.00 -30.62
N ALA A 54 -3.91 -18.61 -30.02
CA ALA A 54 -3.22 -17.35 -30.31
C ALA A 54 -2.82 -17.14 -31.78
N ASP A 55 -2.78 -18.21 -32.59
CA ASP A 55 -2.52 -18.18 -34.03
C ASP A 55 -3.80 -18.12 -34.89
N ASN A 56 -4.98 -17.87 -34.29
CA ASN A 56 -6.27 -17.71 -34.97
C ASN A 56 -6.96 -16.36 -34.64
N GLY A 57 -6.19 -15.28 -34.66
CA GLY A 57 -6.65 -13.88 -34.64
C GLY A 57 -6.80 -13.26 -36.03
N LEU A 58 -6.84 -11.91 -36.10
CA LEU A 58 -6.95 -11.14 -37.34
C LEU A 58 -5.60 -10.59 -37.85
N GLY A 59 -4.51 -10.83 -37.12
CA GLY A 59 -3.18 -10.36 -37.45
C GLY A 59 -2.51 -11.14 -38.59
N PRO A 60 -1.31 -10.69 -39.02
CA PRO A 60 -0.50 -11.40 -39.99
C PRO A 60 -0.30 -12.87 -39.60
N ASP A 61 -0.44 -13.76 -40.57
CA ASP A 61 -0.34 -15.22 -40.39
C ASP A 61 -1.28 -15.81 -39.33
N GLY A 62 -2.37 -15.09 -39.00
CA GLY A 62 -3.34 -15.49 -37.99
C GLY A 62 -2.99 -15.03 -36.57
N SER A 63 -1.95 -14.23 -36.36
CA SER A 63 -1.59 -13.80 -35.01
C SER A 63 -2.73 -13.03 -34.30
N VAL A 64 -2.93 -13.31 -33.01
CA VAL A 64 -3.75 -12.50 -32.11
C VAL A 64 -3.15 -11.10 -31.94
N TRP A 65 -1.83 -10.96 -31.97
CA TRP A 65 -1.14 -9.69 -31.74
C TRP A 65 -1.05 -8.86 -33.01
N VAL A 66 -1.45 -7.59 -32.93
CA VAL A 66 -1.49 -6.67 -34.06
C VAL A 66 -0.93 -5.32 -33.67
N GLU A 67 -0.14 -4.71 -34.56
CA GLU A 67 0.29 -3.31 -34.43
C GLU A 67 -0.78 -2.36 -34.95
N ASP A 68 -1.37 -1.57 -34.06
CA ASP A 68 -2.22 -0.42 -34.39
C ASP A 68 -1.37 0.86 -34.50
N PRO A 69 -1.51 1.67 -35.57
CA PRO A 69 -0.69 2.86 -35.77
C PRO A 69 -0.74 3.92 -34.67
N VAL A 70 -1.78 3.92 -33.83
CA VAL A 70 -1.99 4.91 -32.78
C VAL A 70 -1.80 4.29 -31.39
N ARG A 71 -2.30 3.07 -31.18
CA ARG A 71 -2.26 2.40 -29.87
C ARG A 71 -1.02 1.55 -29.65
N GLY A 72 -0.23 1.30 -30.70
CA GLY A 72 0.84 0.31 -30.69
C GLY A 72 0.24 -1.10 -30.71
N THR A 73 0.90 -2.03 -30.04
CA THR A 73 0.46 -3.41 -29.94
C THR A 73 -0.91 -3.54 -29.25
N VAL A 74 -1.81 -4.30 -29.88
CA VAL A 74 -3.15 -4.66 -29.37
C VAL A 74 -3.42 -6.14 -29.64
N ILE A 75 -4.48 -6.69 -29.05
CA ILE A 75 -4.99 -8.02 -29.43
C ILE A 75 -6.10 -7.91 -30.47
N SER A 76 -6.26 -8.97 -31.26
CA SER A 76 -7.29 -9.14 -32.28
C SER A 76 -7.85 -10.56 -32.24
N VAL A 77 -9.17 -10.67 -32.36
CA VAL A 77 -9.89 -11.95 -32.39
C VAL A 77 -10.72 -12.02 -33.66
N ASN A 78 -10.80 -13.20 -34.28
CA ASN A 78 -11.41 -13.34 -35.60
C ASN A 78 -12.91 -13.71 -35.59
N GLY A 79 -13.45 -14.06 -34.42
CA GLY A 79 -14.86 -14.41 -34.24
C GLY A 79 -15.27 -15.76 -34.86
N THR A 80 -14.31 -16.64 -35.16
CA THR A 80 -14.59 -17.98 -35.68
C THR A 80 -14.67 -19.00 -34.55
N ALA A 81 -15.31 -20.15 -34.83
CA ALA A 81 -15.43 -21.29 -33.93
C ALA A 81 -14.10 -21.78 -33.30
N ASP A 82 -13.03 -21.73 -34.10
CA ASP A 82 -11.68 -22.13 -33.68
C ASP A 82 -10.79 -20.89 -33.40
N GLY A 83 -11.42 -19.72 -33.28
CA GLY A 83 -10.78 -18.42 -33.14
C GLY A 83 -10.10 -18.21 -31.80
N ALA A 84 -9.30 -17.15 -31.74
CA ALA A 84 -8.68 -16.71 -30.51
C ALA A 84 -9.70 -16.09 -29.55
N PHE A 85 -9.54 -16.35 -28.25
CA PHE A 85 -10.23 -15.65 -27.16
C PHE A 85 -9.33 -15.67 -25.91
N VAL A 86 -9.61 -14.81 -24.95
CA VAL A 86 -8.84 -14.76 -23.69
C VAL A 86 -9.67 -15.34 -22.55
N ARG A 87 -9.09 -16.25 -21.78
CA ARG A 87 -9.59 -16.63 -20.44
C ARG A 87 -8.88 -15.76 -19.41
N ALA A 88 -9.58 -14.83 -18.78
CA ALA A 88 -9.00 -13.89 -17.83
C ALA A 88 -9.72 -13.97 -16.49
N GLY A 89 -9.10 -14.51 -15.44
CA GLY A 89 -9.60 -14.45 -14.06
C GLY A 89 -11.11 -14.70 -13.88
N GLU A 90 -11.70 -13.94 -12.94
CA GLU A 90 -13.13 -13.97 -12.62
C GLU A 90 -13.70 -12.55 -12.48
N ILE A 91 -15.01 -12.43 -12.66
CA ILE A 91 -15.84 -11.28 -12.32
C ILE A 91 -16.35 -11.51 -10.90
N PRO A 92 -16.11 -10.60 -9.94
CA PRO A 92 -16.66 -10.72 -8.60
C PRO A 92 -18.17 -10.91 -8.60
N GLN A 93 -18.71 -11.57 -7.58
CA GLN A 93 -20.16 -11.72 -7.44
C GLN A 93 -20.86 -10.35 -7.45
N MET A 94 -21.89 -10.21 -8.29
CA MET A 94 -22.61 -8.95 -8.44
C MET A 94 -23.91 -8.94 -7.63
N THR A 95 -23.97 -8.04 -6.66
CA THR A 95 -25.13 -7.85 -5.76
C THR A 95 -25.87 -6.56 -6.11
N LEU A 96 -26.99 -6.28 -5.45
CA LEU A 96 -27.71 -5.00 -5.63
C LEU A 96 -26.99 -3.80 -4.98
N THR A 97 -25.91 -4.01 -4.21
CA THR A 97 -25.33 -2.96 -3.37
C THR A 97 -23.84 -2.72 -3.58
N ASN A 98 -23.10 -3.66 -4.17
CA ASN A 98 -21.70 -3.44 -4.50
C ASN A 98 -21.58 -2.65 -5.81
N ASP A 99 -20.48 -1.96 -6.01
CA ASP A 99 -20.25 -1.17 -7.20
C ASP A 99 -19.23 -1.84 -8.12
N PHE A 100 -19.20 -1.45 -9.39
CA PHE A 100 -18.10 -1.79 -10.29
C PHE A 100 -17.95 -0.78 -11.41
N THR A 101 -16.80 -0.81 -12.06
CA THR A 101 -16.65 -0.24 -13.40
C THR A 101 -15.86 -1.19 -14.30
N TRP A 102 -16.36 -1.41 -15.51
CA TRP A 102 -15.61 -2.06 -16.60
C TRP A 102 -15.27 -1.00 -17.62
N ALA A 103 -14.00 -0.84 -17.99
CA ALA A 103 -13.55 0.11 -19.00
C ALA A 103 -12.56 -0.55 -19.97
N PHE A 104 -12.71 -0.31 -21.27
CA PHE A 104 -11.84 -0.88 -22.29
C PHE A 104 -11.96 -0.16 -23.63
N TRP A 105 -10.94 -0.30 -24.48
CA TRP A 105 -11.00 0.10 -25.88
C TRP A 105 -11.35 -1.12 -26.75
N ALA A 106 -12.28 -0.94 -27.69
CA ALA A 106 -12.58 -1.93 -28.72
C ALA A 106 -12.80 -1.31 -30.09
N LYS A 107 -12.47 -2.06 -31.14
CA LYS A 107 -12.84 -1.79 -32.53
C LYS A 107 -13.52 -3.03 -33.09
N HIS A 108 -14.83 -2.95 -33.26
CA HIS A 108 -15.64 -4.03 -33.81
C HIS A 108 -15.35 -4.22 -35.30
N ASN A 109 -15.16 -5.46 -35.75
CA ASN A 109 -14.92 -5.78 -37.16
C ASN A 109 -16.25 -5.78 -37.93
N ALA A 110 -16.29 -5.13 -39.10
CA ALA A 110 -17.48 -5.11 -39.97
C ALA A 110 -17.99 -6.49 -40.40
N GLU A 111 -17.15 -7.52 -40.37
CA GLU A 111 -17.54 -8.89 -40.73
C GLU A 111 -18.29 -9.64 -39.61
N ASN A 112 -18.23 -9.15 -38.37
CA ASN A 112 -19.04 -9.72 -37.30
C ASN A 112 -20.43 -9.09 -37.32
N THR A 113 -21.44 -9.93 -37.55
CA THR A 113 -22.84 -9.51 -37.70
C THR A 113 -23.75 -10.09 -36.62
N ALA A 114 -23.18 -10.69 -35.57
CA ALA A 114 -23.96 -11.28 -34.50
C ALA A 114 -24.19 -10.25 -33.39
N ASP A 115 -25.41 -10.23 -32.87
CA ASP A 115 -25.84 -9.17 -31.96
C ASP A 115 -25.36 -9.39 -30.52
N ASN A 116 -25.07 -10.64 -30.15
CA ASN A 116 -24.85 -11.11 -28.78
C ASN A 116 -23.46 -11.70 -28.52
N ASP A 117 -22.53 -11.59 -29.48
CA ASP A 117 -21.16 -12.08 -29.32
C ASP A 117 -20.43 -11.40 -28.15
N ILE A 118 -19.60 -12.15 -27.44
CA ILE A 118 -18.92 -11.66 -26.24
C ILE A 118 -17.74 -10.79 -26.64
N ILE A 119 -17.83 -9.49 -26.35
CA ILE A 119 -16.67 -8.61 -26.36
C ILE A 119 -15.92 -8.80 -25.04
N LEU A 120 -16.62 -8.65 -23.92
CA LEU A 120 -16.07 -8.75 -22.57
C LEU A 120 -17.12 -9.35 -21.62
N GLY A 121 -16.79 -10.38 -20.84
CA GLY A 121 -17.70 -10.96 -19.84
C GLY A 121 -17.86 -12.47 -20.01
N ASN A 122 -19.06 -13.00 -19.75
CA ASN A 122 -19.34 -14.43 -19.91
C ASN A 122 -20.74 -14.76 -20.42
N ARG A 123 -20.90 -16.02 -20.84
CA ARG A 123 -22.19 -16.66 -21.14
C ARG A 123 -22.42 -17.91 -20.30
N MET A 124 -21.37 -18.70 -20.06
CA MET A 124 -21.39 -19.95 -19.31
C MET A 124 -20.30 -19.96 -18.24
N ASP A 125 -20.20 -21.06 -17.48
CA ASP A 125 -19.14 -21.31 -16.52
C ASP A 125 -17.80 -21.70 -17.20
N GLU A 126 -16.77 -21.93 -16.39
CA GLU A 126 -15.41 -22.28 -16.85
C GLU A 126 -15.33 -23.60 -17.67
N ASN A 127 -16.37 -24.43 -17.57
CA ASN A 127 -16.50 -25.76 -18.18
C ASN A 127 -17.49 -25.77 -19.37
N ALA A 128 -17.92 -24.61 -19.86
CA ALA A 128 -18.89 -24.47 -20.95
C ALA A 128 -20.25 -25.07 -20.57
N VAL A 129 -20.70 -24.82 -19.34
CA VAL A 129 -22.02 -25.25 -18.84
C VAL A 129 -22.81 -24.05 -18.33
N ASP A 130 -24.11 -24.03 -18.63
CA ASP A 130 -25.04 -23.07 -18.04
C ASP A 130 -25.08 -23.21 -16.52
N PHE A 131 -24.96 -22.07 -15.82
CA PHE A 131 -25.21 -22.00 -14.39
C PHE A 131 -26.63 -22.48 -14.05
N VAL A 132 -26.83 -22.94 -12.81
CA VAL A 132 -28.14 -23.30 -12.26
C VAL A 132 -28.36 -22.53 -10.96
N PRO A 133 -29.18 -21.46 -10.95
CA PRO A 133 -29.98 -20.92 -12.06
C PRO A 133 -29.13 -20.26 -13.17
N ARG A 134 -29.65 -20.23 -14.40
CA ARG A 134 -28.95 -19.67 -15.57
C ARG A 134 -28.67 -18.19 -15.35
N GLN A 135 -27.40 -17.81 -15.34
CA GLN A 135 -26.99 -16.43 -15.10
C GLN A 135 -25.70 -16.11 -15.84
N PHE A 136 -25.53 -14.85 -16.24
CA PHE A 136 -24.33 -14.35 -16.90
C PHE A 136 -24.36 -12.82 -17.02
N ILE A 137 -23.20 -12.23 -17.29
CA ILE A 137 -23.04 -10.79 -17.52
C ILE A 137 -21.99 -10.54 -18.60
N LYS A 138 -22.36 -9.81 -19.65
CA LYS A 138 -21.46 -9.57 -20.78
C LYS A 138 -21.77 -8.29 -21.55
N PHE A 139 -20.72 -7.74 -22.12
CA PHE A 139 -20.78 -6.65 -23.06
C PHE A 139 -20.75 -7.20 -24.49
N THR A 140 -21.72 -6.82 -25.32
CA THR A 140 -21.88 -7.30 -26.71
C THR A 140 -21.86 -6.14 -27.70
N PRO A 141 -21.95 -6.37 -29.02
CA PRO A 141 -22.08 -5.28 -29.99
C PRO A 141 -23.33 -4.41 -29.85
N THR A 142 -24.40 -4.91 -29.21
CA THR A 142 -25.73 -4.26 -29.21
C THR A 142 -26.25 -3.90 -27.82
N LYS A 143 -25.76 -4.54 -26.75
CA LYS A 143 -26.22 -4.27 -25.39
C LYS A 143 -25.25 -4.79 -24.33
N PHE A 144 -25.41 -4.32 -23.10
CA PHE A 144 -24.80 -4.95 -21.95
C PHE A 144 -25.82 -5.89 -21.32
N GLU A 145 -25.58 -7.19 -21.47
CA GLU A 145 -26.49 -8.23 -21.03
C GLU A 145 -26.31 -8.54 -19.54
N TRP A 146 -27.42 -8.55 -18.82
CA TRP A 146 -27.52 -8.95 -17.43
C TRP A 146 -28.61 -10.00 -17.31
N HIS A 147 -28.22 -11.26 -17.11
CA HIS A 147 -29.19 -12.34 -17.06
C HIS A 147 -29.17 -13.05 -15.72
N MET A 148 -30.36 -13.19 -15.12
CA MET A 148 -30.59 -14.00 -13.93
C MET A 148 -31.80 -14.91 -14.11
N ASN A 149 -31.62 -16.19 -13.77
CA ASN A 149 -32.59 -17.26 -14.03
C ASN A 149 -33.12 -17.28 -15.47
N GLY A 150 -32.23 -16.98 -16.42
CA GLY A 150 -32.53 -16.87 -17.84
C GLY A 150 -33.35 -15.65 -18.27
N ASN A 151 -33.73 -14.76 -17.34
CA ASN A 151 -34.38 -13.49 -17.66
C ASN A 151 -33.37 -12.50 -18.24
N GLY A 152 -33.76 -11.72 -19.25
CA GLY A 152 -32.95 -10.65 -19.86
C GLY A 152 -33.59 -9.26 -19.75
N ASP A 153 -34.61 -9.10 -18.89
CA ASP A 153 -35.31 -7.82 -18.71
C ASP A 153 -34.40 -6.72 -18.12
N ASP A 154 -33.27 -7.08 -17.54
CA ASP A 154 -32.30 -6.19 -16.88
C ASP A 154 -31.15 -5.76 -17.82
N ASN A 155 -31.23 -6.09 -19.11
CA ASN A 155 -30.23 -5.69 -20.11
C ASN A 155 -30.19 -4.16 -20.25
N LEU A 156 -28.98 -3.61 -20.34
CA LEU A 156 -28.76 -2.20 -20.65
C LEU A 156 -28.58 -2.02 -22.16
N GLU A 157 -29.59 -1.42 -22.78
CA GLU A 157 -29.61 -1.13 -24.21
C GLU A 157 -28.79 0.14 -24.55
N TYR A 158 -28.13 0.12 -25.70
CA TYR A 158 -27.44 1.27 -26.29
C TYR A 158 -27.43 1.18 -27.81
N ASP A 159 -27.09 2.28 -28.49
CA ASP A 159 -26.93 2.26 -29.95
C ASP A 159 -25.86 1.23 -30.37
N ASP A 160 -26.13 0.42 -31.38
CA ASP A 160 -25.18 -0.58 -31.88
C ASP A 160 -23.77 0.00 -32.11
N ILE A 161 -22.74 -0.80 -31.82
CA ILE A 161 -21.35 -0.39 -31.99
C ILE A 161 -21.05 -0.28 -33.49
N PRO A 162 -20.60 0.90 -33.99
CA PRO A 162 -20.21 1.03 -35.38
C PRO A 162 -18.97 0.19 -35.68
N ALA A 163 -18.99 -0.46 -36.85
CA ALA A 163 -17.85 -1.21 -37.34
C ALA A 163 -16.63 -0.32 -37.66
N ASP A 164 -15.45 -0.90 -37.50
CA ASP A 164 -14.13 -0.39 -37.88
C ASP A 164 -13.74 0.97 -37.28
N VAL A 165 -14.35 1.33 -36.15
CA VAL A 165 -13.99 2.52 -35.36
C VAL A 165 -13.59 2.11 -33.95
N TRP A 166 -12.44 2.61 -33.50
CA TRP A 166 -12.04 2.46 -32.09
C TRP A 166 -12.93 3.32 -31.20
N LEU A 167 -13.54 2.69 -30.22
CA LEU A 167 -14.36 3.34 -29.20
C LEU A 167 -13.87 2.91 -27.82
N HIS A 168 -13.90 3.86 -26.89
CA HIS A 168 -13.77 3.55 -25.47
C HIS A 168 -15.16 3.25 -24.92
N HIS A 169 -15.25 2.16 -24.16
CA HIS A 169 -16.47 1.72 -23.50
C HIS A 169 -16.23 1.73 -22.00
N ALA A 170 -17.18 2.26 -21.25
CA ALA A 170 -17.23 2.04 -19.81
C ALA A 170 -18.64 1.71 -19.35
N VAL A 171 -18.81 0.68 -18.52
CA VAL A 171 -20.06 0.39 -17.81
C VAL A 171 -19.80 0.59 -16.33
N VAL A 172 -20.47 1.57 -15.75
CA VAL A 172 -20.40 1.93 -14.34
C VAL A 172 -21.65 1.41 -13.64
N LYS A 173 -21.47 0.69 -12.54
CA LYS A 173 -22.54 0.25 -11.66
C LYS A 173 -22.46 0.96 -10.33
N THR A 174 -23.53 1.65 -9.94
CA THR A 174 -23.72 2.22 -8.60
C THR A 174 -24.96 1.61 -7.99
N ALA A 175 -24.80 0.76 -6.97
CA ALA A 175 -25.87 -0.06 -6.42
C ALA A 175 -26.66 -0.79 -7.52
N ASP A 176 -27.96 -0.53 -7.70
CA ASP A 176 -28.81 -1.19 -8.70
C ASP A 176 -28.84 -0.50 -10.08
N GLN A 177 -28.07 0.58 -10.26
CA GLN A 177 -28.03 1.35 -11.50
C GLN A 177 -26.79 1.05 -12.33
N LEU A 178 -26.99 0.86 -13.63
CA LEU A 178 -25.96 0.76 -14.66
C LEU A 178 -25.96 2.03 -15.50
N THR A 179 -24.79 2.57 -15.78
CA THR A 179 -24.57 3.70 -16.71
C THR A 179 -23.50 3.30 -17.71
N TYR A 180 -23.82 3.36 -19.00
CA TYR A 180 -22.90 3.10 -20.09
C TYR A 180 -22.37 4.41 -20.66
N TYR A 181 -21.05 4.47 -20.83
CA TYR A 181 -20.34 5.56 -21.47
C TYR A 181 -19.66 5.07 -22.75
N ARG A 182 -19.79 5.85 -23.82
CA ARG A 182 -19.08 5.68 -25.08
C ARG A 182 -18.21 6.91 -25.31
N ASN A 183 -16.89 6.71 -25.43
CA ASN A 183 -15.91 7.79 -25.52
C ASN A 183 -16.06 8.85 -24.40
N GLY A 184 -16.33 8.38 -23.18
CA GLY A 184 -16.49 9.22 -22.01
C GLY A 184 -17.80 10.00 -21.93
N ILE A 185 -18.72 9.79 -22.87
CA ILE A 185 -20.05 10.41 -22.88
C ILE A 185 -21.09 9.34 -22.52
N GLU A 186 -21.98 9.64 -21.59
CA GLU A 186 -23.11 8.76 -21.24
C GLU A 186 -23.95 8.48 -22.50
N ALA A 187 -24.16 7.19 -22.77
CA ALA A 187 -24.84 6.67 -23.95
C ALA A 187 -26.02 5.75 -23.60
N GLY A 188 -26.22 5.45 -22.32
CA GLY A 188 -27.36 4.67 -21.83
C GLY A 188 -27.33 4.50 -20.33
N SER A 189 -28.49 4.27 -19.73
CA SER A 189 -28.62 3.93 -18.31
C SER A 189 -29.75 2.93 -18.12
N GLY A 190 -29.66 2.09 -17.08
CA GLY A 190 -30.66 1.07 -16.79
C GLY A 190 -30.57 0.62 -15.34
N THR A 191 -31.67 0.05 -14.84
CA THR A 191 -31.72 -0.55 -13.51
C THR A 191 -31.82 -2.05 -13.69
N PHE A 192 -31.03 -2.81 -12.94
CA PHE A 192 -31.22 -4.26 -12.85
C PHE A 192 -31.92 -4.60 -11.54
N THR A 193 -32.74 -5.65 -11.55
CA THR A 193 -33.62 -5.98 -10.43
C THR A 193 -33.18 -7.24 -9.68
N GLN A 194 -32.25 -8.01 -10.23
CA GLN A 194 -31.80 -9.28 -9.66
C GLN A 194 -30.27 -9.38 -9.59
N PRO A 195 -29.69 -9.80 -8.45
CA PRO A 195 -28.26 -10.05 -8.35
C PRO A 195 -27.86 -11.32 -9.12
N LEU A 196 -26.56 -11.49 -9.35
CA LEU A 196 -25.97 -12.75 -9.76
C LEU A 196 -25.52 -13.51 -8.50
N ASP A 197 -25.87 -14.79 -8.41
CA ASP A 197 -25.62 -15.63 -7.24
C ASP A 197 -24.14 -16.05 -7.10
N PHE A 198 -23.39 -16.03 -8.21
CA PHE A 198 -22.00 -16.50 -8.24
C PHE A 198 -21.08 -15.49 -8.91
N PRO A 199 -19.78 -15.47 -8.53
CA PRO A 199 -18.73 -14.97 -9.40
C PRO A 199 -18.85 -15.62 -10.79
N GLN A 200 -18.57 -14.85 -11.83
CA GLN A 200 -18.64 -15.32 -13.20
C GLN A 200 -17.22 -15.44 -13.75
N PRO A 201 -16.88 -16.42 -14.61
CA PRO A 201 -15.61 -16.37 -15.33
C PRO A 201 -15.55 -15.10 -16.18
N LEU A 202 -14.37 -14.60 -16.50
CA LEU A 202 -14.22 -13.45 -17.39
C LEU A 202 -13.49 -13.88 -18.66
N PHE A 203 -14.09 -13.56 -19.81
CA PHE A 203 -13.52 -13.83 -21.12
C PHE A 203 -13.46 -12.57 -21.98
N PHE A 204 -12.46 -12.49 -22.87
CA PHE A 204 -12.33 -11.43 -23.87
C PHE A 204 -12.51 -12.02 -25.27
N GLY A 205 -13.41 -11.43 -26.06
CA GLY A 205 -13.58 -11.72 -27.48
C GLY A 205 -14.25 -13.05 -27.84
N GLY A 206 -14.66 -13.86 -26.87
CA GLY A 206 -15.35 -15.13 -27.10
C GLY A 206 -15.53 -15.92 -25.81
N ASP A 207 -16.15 -17.10 -25.89
CA ASP A 207 -16.28 -18.04 -24.78
C ASP A 207 -15.52 -19.36 -25.06
N ASN A 208 -15.70 -20.31 -24.15
CA ASN A 208 -15.08 -21.63 -24.20
C ASN A 208 -15.92 -22.70 -24.91
N GLU A 209 -16.97 -22.33 -25.66
CA GLU A 209 -17.90 -23.25 -26.33
C GLU A 209 -17.52 -23.57 -27.79
N ALA A 210 -16.40 -23.03 -28.27
CA ALA A 210 -15.89 -23.22 -29.63
C ALA A 210 -16.97 -22.91 -30.70
N ALA A 211 -17.34 -23.89 -31.54
CA ALA A 211 -18.29 -23.70 -32.64
C ALA A 211 -19.72 -23.35 -32.24
N ALA A 212 -20.11 -23.59 -30.98
CA ALA A 212 -21.41 -23.19 -30.45
C ALA A 212 -21.37 -21.84 -29.72
N GLY A 213 -20.18 -21.27 -29.57
CA GLY A 213 -19.91 -20.09 -28.76
C GLY A 213 -20.23 -18.77 -29.41
N GLU A 214 -20.28 -17.76 -28.55
CA GLU A 214 -20.52 -16.35 -28.87
C GLU A 214 -19.18 -15.64 -29.12
N ASN A 215 -18.67 -15.75 -30.35
CA ASN A 215 -17.29 -15.41 -30.71
C ASN A 215 -17.21 -14.07 -31.44
N TRP A 216 -16.77 -13.02 -30.74
CA TRP A 216 -16.64 -11.69 -31.31
C TRP A 216 -15.44 -11.58 -32.26
N SER A 217 -15.60 -10.77 -33.32
CA SER A 217 -14.50 -10.38 -34.21
C SER A 217 -14.17 -8.90 -34.03
N GLY A 218 -12.91 -8.58 -33.79
CA GLY A 218 -12.47 -7.21 -33.58
C GLY A 218 -11.10 -7.09 -32.92
N PHE A 219 -10.81 -5.89 -32.42
CA PHE A 219 -9.54 -5.52 -31.80
C PHE A 219 -9.79 -4.91 -30.43
N MET A 220 -8.96 -5.21 -29.44
CA MET A 220 -9.14 -4.74 -28.06
C MET A 220 -7.82 -4.26 -27.45
N SER A 221 -7.91 -3.26 -26.56
CA SER A 221 -6.78 -2.71 -25.80
C SER A 221 -7.26 -2.18 -24.44
N GLU A 222 -6.36 -2.14 -23.44
CA GLU A 222 -6.57 -1.45 -22.15
C GLU A 222 -7.84 -1.84 -21.39
N VAL A 223 -8.00 -3.14 -21.12
CA VAL A 223 -9.11 -3.64 -20.28
C VAL A 223 -8.83 -3.34 -18.82
N GLN A 224 -9.78 -2.70 -18.13
CA GLN A 224 -9.69 -2.24 -16.75
C GLN A 224 -10.97 -2.58 -16.00
N LEU A 225 -10.84 -3.23 -14.85
CA LEU A 225 -11.94 -3.55 -13.95
C LEU A 225 -11.71 -2.89 -12.58
N TYR A 226 -12.75 -2.27 -12.04
CA TYR A 226 -12.75 -1.59 -10.75
C TYR A 226 -13.86 -2.15 -9.85
N THR A 227 -13.61 -2.21 -8.54
CA THR A 227 -14.61 -2.60 -7.52
C THR A 227 -15.45 -1.42 -7.00
N TYR A 228 -15.39 -0.28 -7.69
CA TYR A 228 -16.15 0.92 -7.37
C TYR A 228 -16.73 1.56 -8.64
N ALA A 229 -17.70 2.45 -8.44
CA ALA A 229 -18.30 3.23 -9.49
C ALA A 229 -17.42 4.44 -9.84
N LEU A 230 -16.81 4.44 -11.03
CA LEU A 230 -16.12 5.61 -11.54
C LEU A 230 -17.13 6.75 -11.76
N THR A 231 -16.75 7.94 -11.34
CA THR A 231 -17.40 9.19 -11.74
C THR A 231 -17.22 9.44 -13.24
N SER A 232 -18.03 10.33 -13.82
CA SER A 232 -17.90 10.72 -15.23
C SER A 232 -16.50 11.27 -15.58
N ASP A 233 -15.87 11.96 -14.63
CA ASP A 233 -14.52 12.51 -14.80
C ASP A 233 -13.47 11.40 -14.77
N GLU A 234 -13.60 10.43 -13.86
CA GLU A 234 -12.73 9.26 -13.84
C GLU A 234 -12.90 8.41 -15.11
N VAL A 235 -14.12 8.28 -15.65
CA VAL A 235 -14.36 7.61 -16.95
C VAL A 235 -13.61 8.33 -18.08
N LEU A 236 -13.59 9.67 -18.09
CA LEU A 236 -12.81 10.44 -19.07
C LEU A 236 -11.30 10.27 -18.87
N GLN A 237 -10.84 10.19 -17.62
CA GLN A 237 -9.44 9.97 -17.29
C GLN A 237 -8.96 8.61 -17.78
N VAL A 238 -9.68 7.53 -17.48
CA VAL A 238 -9.27 6.17 -17.88
C VAL A 238 -9.25 5.99 -19.39
N MET A 239 -10.08 6.74 -20.12
CA MET A 239 -10.10 6.76 -21.59
C MET A 239 -8.79 7.30 -22.19
N VAL A 240 -8.18 8.32 -21.58
CA VAL A 240 -7.02 9.04 -22.15
C VAL A 240 -5.68 8.57 -21.61
N LEU A 241 -5.67 7.53 -20.77
CA LEU A 241 -4.46 6.94 -20.23
C LEU A 241 -3.54 6.41 -21.35
N PRO A 242 -2.23 6.68 -21.28
CA PRO A 242 -1.28 5.98 -22.13
C PRO A 242 -1.28 4.48 -21.81
N VAL A 243 -1.24 3.67 -22.86
CA VAL A 243 -1.24 2.21 -22.77
C VAL A 243 -0.12 1.73 -21.83
N GLY A 244 -0.46 0.87 -20.86
CA GLY A 244 0.49 0.31 -19.88
C GLY A 244 0.93 1.25 -18.75
N SER A 245 0.36 2.45 -18.60
CA SER A 245 0.69 3.35 -17.49
C SER A 245 0.11 2.86 -16.17
N VAL A 246 0.87 2.90 -15.07
CA VAL A 246 0.31 2.69 -13.72
C VAL A 246 -0.40 3.97 -13.29
N ILE A 247 -1.72 3.93 -13.06
CA ILE A 247 -2.48 5.10 -12.58
C ILE A 247 -2.24 5.28 -11.09
N ARG A 248 -1.86 6.48 -10.69
CA ARG A 248 -1.87 6.91 -9.29
C ARG A 248 -2.89 8.00 -9.11
N THR A 249 -4.03 7.62 -8.58
CA THR A 249 -5.12 8.56 -8.27
C THR A 249 -4.86 9.34 -6.98
N SER A 250 -3.86 8.96 -6.18
CA SER A 250 -3.49 9.65 -4.95
C SER A 250 -1.99 9.68 -4.72
N ALA A 251 -1.58 10.57 -3.81
CA ALA A 251 -0.19 10.81 -3.46
C ALA A 251 0.52 9.54 -2.97
N TYR A 252 1.83 9.48 -3.24
CA TYR A 252 2.67 8.33 -2.97
C TYR A 252 4.13 8.75 -2.74
N LYS A 253 5.00 7.80 -2.35
CA LYS A 253 6.42 8.07 -2.04
C LYS A 253 6.56 9.16 -0.99
N GLU A 254 5.91 8.91 0.13
CA GLU A 254 5.85 9.78 1.29
C GLU A 254 7.22 9.93 1.98
N ILE A 255 7.53 11.14 2.42
CA ILE A 255 8.67 11.47 3.27
C ILE A 255 8.13 12.35 4.42
N PRO A 256 8.31 11.96 5.69
CA PRO A 256 8.97 10.73 6.15
C PRO A 256 8.27 9.46 5.67
N SER A 257 9.05 8.42 5.36
CA SER A 257 8.50 7.14 4.88
C SER A 257 7.57 6.53 5.91
N ASN A 258 6.53 5.83 5.46
CA ASN A 258 5.56 5.24 6.37
C ASN A 258 6.22 4.26 7.35
N LYS A 259 5.88 4.41 8.64
CA LYS A 259 6.44 3.73 9.80
C LYS A 259 7.94 3.99 10.05
N ALA A 260 8.50 5.05 9.49
CA ALA A 260 9.83 5.50 9.87
C ALA A 260 9.86 5.82 11.37
N ILE A 261 10.93 5.40 12.02
CA ILE A 261 11.26 5.75 13.40
C ILE A 261 12.52 6.62 13.39
N ASP A 262 12.77 7.32 14.49
CA ASP A 262 13.97 8.16 14.64
C ASP A 262 14.02 9.31 13.62
N VAL A 263 12.84 9.85 13.29
CA VAL A 263 12.71 10.97 12.37
C VAL A 263 12.99 12.28 13.09
N SER A 264 13.76 13.19 12.50
CA SER A 264 14.06 14.46 13.17
C SER A 264 12.79 15.22 13.55
N ILE A 265 12.81 15.85 14.73
CA ILE A 265 11.70 16.72 15.18
C ILE A 265 11.56 18.00 14.35
N ASP A 266 12.54 18.33 13.50
CA ASP A 266 12.50 19.44 12.55
C ASP A 266 12.23 18.93 11.11
N THR A 267 11.57 17.77 10.95
CA THR A 267 11.24 17.20 9.63
C THR A 267 10.07 17.91 8.97
N ASP A 268 10.11 17.99 7.64
CA ASP A 268 8.98 18.39 6.79
C ASP A 268 8.28 17.18 6.17
N LEU A 269 7.09 17.40 5.63
CA LEU A 269 6.37 16.45 4.80
C LEU A 269 6.68 16.69 3.32
N SER A 270 6.87 15.64 2.55
CA SER A 270 6.85 15.70 1.07
C SER A 270 6.34 14.41 0.46
N TRP A 271 5.82 14.52 -0.76
CA TRP A 271 5.19 13.41 -1.47
C TRP A 271 5.39 13.56 -2.98
N THR A 272 5.09 12.50 -3.71
CA THR A 272 4.83 12.58 -5.15
C THR A 272 3.33 12.62 -5.35
N GLN A 273 2.85 13.64 -6.08
CA GLN A 273 1.45 13.76 -6.46
C GLN A 273 1.00 12.58 -7.34
N GLY A 274 -0.28 12.21 -7.24
CA GLY A 274 -0.95 11.39 -8.23
C GLY A 274 -0.97 12.05 -9.60
N ASP A 275 -1.21 11.25 -10.64
CA ASP A 275 -1.05 11.64 -12.05
C ASP A 275 -2.00 12.78 -12.49
N TYR A 276 -3.03 13.05 -11.67
CA TYR A 276 -4.08 14.03 -11.95
C TYR A 276 -4.26 15.09 -10.85
N ALA A 277 -3.35 15.15 -9.87
CA ALA A 277 -3.45 16.16 -8.83
C ALA A 277 -3.02 17.53 -9.37
N ASP A 278 -3.83 18.55 -9.14
CA ASP A 278 -3.45 19.96 -9.31
C ASP A 278 -3.02 20.57 -7.97
N THR A 279 -3.73 20.23 -6.89
CA THR A 279 -3.44 20.68 -5.53
C THR A 279 -3.63 19.54 -4.53
N HIS A 280 -3.32 19.80 -3.26
CA HIS A 280 -3.37 18.80 -2.19
C HIS A 280 -4.07 19.31 -0.93
N ASP A 281 -4.88 18.46 -0.30
CA ASP A 281 -5.27 18.68 1.09
C ASP A 281 -4.36 17.86 2.00
N VAL A 282 -3.71 18.54 2.94
CA VAL A 282 -2.73 17.97 3.86
C VAL A 282 -3.39 17.77 5.21
N TYR A 283 -3.42 16.52 5.68
CA TYR A 283 -3.94 16.15 6.99
C TYR A 283 -2.81 15.65 7.89
N PHE A 284 -2.79 16.07 9.16
CA PHE A 284 -1.76 15.73 10.13
C PHE A 284 -2.34 15.70 11.55
N SER A 285 -2.11 14.62 12.30
CA SER A 285 -2.60 14.46 13.68
C SER A 285 -1.74 13.49 14.49
N THR A 286 -1.85 13.54 15.82
CA THR A 286 -1.32 12.50 16.72
C THR A 286 -2.29 11.32 16.91
N VAL A 287 -3.48 11.38 16.32
CA VAL A 287 -4.53 10.36 16.37
C VAL A 287 -4.80 9.84 14.97
N PHE A 288 -4.69 8.51 14.79
CA PHE A 288 -4.88 7.87 13.48
C PHE A 288 -6.25 8.20 12.87
N GLU A 289 -7.34 8.03 13.64
CA GLU A 289 -8.70 8.22 13.14
C GLU A 289 -8.93 9.67 12.69
N ASP A 290 -8.38 10.66 13.38
CA ASP A 290 -8.54 12.06 12.99
C ASP A 290 -7.88 12.34 11.63
N ALA A 291 -6.65 11.86 11.42
CA ALA A 291 -5.97 11.99 10.12
C ALA A 291 -6.63 11.14 9.02
N ASN A 292 -7.21 9.98 9.37
CA ASN A 292 -7.81 9.06 8.43
C ASN A 292 -9.24 9.46 8.03
N ASP A 293 -10.03 10.03 8.91
CA ASP A 293 -11.47 10.27 8.69
C ASP A 293 -11.80 11.74 8.42
N ALA A 294 -10.88 12.67 8.69
CA ALA A 294 -11.08 14.07 8.36
C ALA A 294 -11.34 14.30 6.87
N ASP A 295 -12.12 15.33 6.56
CA ASP A 295 -12.34 15.86 5.21
C ASP A 295 -12.47 17.40 5.26
N ARG A 296 -12.72 18.05 4.11
CA ARG A 296 -12.89 19.53 4.05
C ARG A 296 -14.07 20.06 4.88
N THR A 297 -15.10 19.25 5.10
CA THR A 297 -16.33 19.62 5.82
C THR A 297 -16.24 19.36 7.32
N ASN A 298 -15.53 18.30 7.70
CA ASN A 298 -15.26 17.90 9.07
C ASN A 298 -13.77 17.60 9.22
N SER A 299 -13.00 18.62 9.59
CA SER A 299 -11.55 18.55 9.64
C SER A 299 -10.99 17.71 10.79
N LEU A 300 -11.79 17.39 11.82
CA LEU A 300 -11.34 16.71 13.05
C LEU A 300 -10.04 17.30 13.66
N ASP A 301 -9.83 18.60 13.49
CA ASP A 301 -8.57 19.32 13.82
C ASP A 301 -7.30 18.75 13.14
N ALA A 302 -7.45 17.88 12.14
CA ALA A 302 -6.36 17.26 11.39
C ALA A 302 -6.07 17.96 10.05
N LEU A 303 -7.01 18.70 9.46
CA LEU A 303 -6.76 19.43 8.21
C LEU A 303 -5.77 20.58 8.43
N LEU A 304 -4.54 20.37 7.98
CA LEU A 304 -3.42 21.27 8.18
C LEU A 304 -3.32 22.32 7.06
N SER A 305 -3.55 21.89 5.81
CA SER A 305 -3.57 22.77 4.64
C SER A 305 -4.61 22.30 3.63
N GLN A 306 -5.28 23.22 2.96
CA GLN A 306 -6.21 22.93 1.88
C GLN A 306 -5.68 23.57 0.60
N ASP A 307 -5.83 22.87 -0.53
CA ASP A 307 -5.40 23.32 -1.85
C ASP A 307 -3.89 23.73 -1.90
N GLN A 308 -3.05 22.98 -1.18
CA GLN A 308 -1.59 23.13 -1.16
C GLN A 308 -1.00 22.87 -2.57
N ASP A 309 -0.16 23.80 -3.03
CA ASP A 309 0.52 23.78 -4.35
C ASP A 309 2.00 24.14 -4.19
N PRO A 310 2.68 23.46 -3.26
CA PRO A 310 3.74 22.52 -3.66
C PRO A 310 3.56 21.10 -3.05
N ASN A 311 4.30 20.11 -3.58
CA ASN A 311 4.29 18.70 -3.11
C ASN A 311 5.08 18.50 -1.79
N MET A 312 5.00 19.48 -0.89
CA MET A 312 5.64 19.50 0.42
C MET A 312 4.88 20.39 1.39
N TYR A 313 5.03 20.14 2.69
CA TYR A 313 4.51 20.98 3.76
C TYR A 313 5.56 21.13 4.88
N ASP A 314 5.87 22.38 5.23
CA ASP A 314 6.83 22.76 6.27
C ASP A 314 6.15 22.65 7.65
N LEU A 315 6.65 21.77 8.50
CA LEU A 315 6.06 21.54 9.82
C LEU A 315 6.74 22.42 10.88
N ASP A 316 5.94 22.88 11.84
CA ASP A 316 6.51 23.37 13.09
C ASP A 316 7.23 22.23 13.83
N ARG A 317 8.19 22.62 14.68
CA ARG A 317 8.96 21.68 15.50
C ARG A 317 8.04 20.72 16.29
N LEU A 318 8.31 19.43 16.13
CA LEU A 318 7.54 18.34 16.70
C LEU A 318 8.02 17.95 18.11
N ASP A 319 7.21 17.18 18.81
CA ASP A 319 7.55 16.61 20.12
C ASP A 319 8.46 15.38 19.95
N TYR A 320 9.39 15.18 20.89
CA TYR A 320 10.28 14.02 20.91
C TYR A 320 9.52 12.73 21.23
N GLY A 321 9.86 11.64 20.53
CA GLY A 321 9.29 10.30 20.72
C GLY A 321 7.80 10.17 20.39
N GLN A 322 7.19 11.20 19.81
CA GLN A 322 5.77 11.21 19.46
C GLN A 322 5.55 10.55 18.09
N THR A 323 4.48 9.77 17.97
CA THR A 323 4.01 9.23 16.69
C THR A 323 2.99 10.18 16.08
N TYR A 324 3.18 10.54 14.83
CA TYR A 324 2.28 11.37 14.05
C TYR A 324 1.73 10.58 12.86
N TYR A 325 0.49 10.89 12.48
CA TYR A 325 -0.25 10.33 11.37
C TYR A 325 -0.57 11.43 10.38
N TRP A 326 -0.44 11.15 9.09
CA TRP A 326 -0.66 12.14 8.06
C TRP A 326 -1.16 11.52 6.76
N ARG A 327 -1.88 12.31 5.98
CA ARG A 327 -2.54 11.89 4.75
C ARG A 327 -2.53 13.05 3.76
N ILE A 328 -2.38 12.73 2.49
CA ILE A 328 -2.47 13.69 1.40
C ILE A 328 -3.62 13.28 0.50
N ASP A 329 -4.62 14.14 0.38
CA ASP A 329 -5.66 13.96 -0.62
C ASP A 329 -5.32 14.79 -1.85
N ASP A 330 -5.29 14.13 -3.00
CA ASP A 330 -5.02 14.78 -4.27
C ASP A 330 -6.31 15.41 -4.80
N VAL A 331 -6.21 16.65 -5.24
CA VAL A 331 -7.36 17.42 -5.70
C VAL A 331 -7.14 17.71 -7.17
N ASN A 332 -8.01 17.15 -8.02
CA ASN A 332 -8.05 17.45 -9.44
C ASN A 332 -9.02 18.62 -9.68
N VAL A 333 -8.58 19.60 -10.47
CA VAL A 333 -9.32 20.82 -10.75
C VAL A 333 -9.57 20.96 -12.26
N PRO A 334 -10.84 20.84 -12.70
CA PRO A 334 -11.36 21.65 -13.80
C PRO A 334 -12.47 22.62 -13.35
N LEU A 335 -12.72 23.66 -14.16
CA LEU A 335 -13.47 24.92 -13.93
C LEU A 335 -14.93 24.85 -13.39
N THR A 336 -15.47 23.69 -13.04
CA THR A 336 -16.86 23.54 -12.55
C THR A 336 -17.03 22.84 -11.19
N SER A 337 -16.09 21.98 -10.77
CA SER A 337 -16.05 21.37 -9.43
C SER A 337 -14.70 20.67 -9.18
N SER A 338 -14.16 20.78 -7.97
CA SER A 338 -12.96 20.07 -7.53
C SER A 338 -13.30 18.64 -7.12
N THR A 339 -12.59 17.64 -7.65
CA THR A 339 -12.72 16.23 -7.25
C THR A 339 -11.56 15.88 -6.33
N VAL A 340 -11.86 15.35 -5.14
CA VAL A 340 -10.86 15.01 -4.10
C VAL A 340 -10.66 13.49 -4.07
N PHE A 341 -9.42 13.06 -4.26
CA PHE A 341 -8.99 11.67 -4.21
C PHE A 341 -8.27 11.41 -2.88
N LYS A 342 -8.92 10.64 -2.02
CA LYS A 342 -8.41 10.35 -0.68
C LYS A 342 -7.12 9.52 -0.73
N GLY A 343 -6.10 9.97 -0.02
CA GLY A 343 -4.82 9.27 0.12
C GLY A 343 -4.81 8.17 1.18
N LYS A 344 -3.71 7.41 1.22
CA LYS A 344 -3.42 6.48 2.32
C LYS A 344 -2.92 7.26 3.53
N THR A 345 -3.35 6.85 4.73
CA THR A 345 -2.83 7.42 5.98
C THR A 345 -1.50 6.78 6.33
N TRP A 346 -0.45 7.60 6.41
CA TRP A 346 0.91 7.22 6.79
C TRP A 346 1.19 7.61 8.24
N GLN A 347 2.24 7.04 8.82
CA GLN A 347 2.71 7.40 10.16
C GLN A 347 4.24 7.50 10.22
N PHE A 348 4.76 8.26 11.17
CA PHE A 348 6.17 8.18 11.57
C PHE A 348 6.31 8.52 13.04
N THR A 349 7.46 8.17 13.61
CA THR A 349 7.79 8.44 15.01
C THR A 349 9.08 9.25 15.10
N THR A 350 9.02 10.36 15.81
CA THR A 350 10.17 11.27 15.95
C THR A 350 11.30 10.67 16.79
N GLU A 351 12.49 11.25 16.63
CA GLU A 351 13.66 11.00 17.46
C GLU A 351 13.34 11.21 18.95
N LEU A 352 14.09 10.54 19.80
CA LEU A 352 13.96 10.68 21.24
C LEU A 352 14.73 11.90 21.75
N PHE A 353 14.32 12.41 22.91
CA PHE A 353 15.07 13.47 23.58
C PHE A 353 16.46 12.99 24.03
N ASP A 354 16.52 11.75 24.53
CA ASP A 354 17.73 11.06 24.91
C ASP A 354 17.74 9.61 24.39
N TYR A 355 18.93 9.01 24.31
CA TYR A 355 19.09 7.61 23.93
C TYR A 355 19.82 6.87 25.05
N ALA A 356 19.33 5.67 25.36
CA ALA A 356 20.07 4.75 26.21
C ALA A 356 21.42 4.43 25.55
N ILE A 357 22.51 4.55 26.31
CA ILE A 357 23.83 4.15 25.82
C ILE A 357 23.83 2.62 25.67
N PRO A 358 24.09 2.08 24.47
CA PRO A 358 24.14 0.64 24.26
C PRO A 358 25.16 -0.03 25.18
N GLY A 359 24.79 -1.16 25.78
CA GLY A 359 25.63 -1.88 26.75
C GLY A 359 26.99 -2.29 26.21
N ASP A 360 27.09 -2.58 24.90
CA ASP A 360 28.35 -2.91 24.22
C ASP A 360 29.35 -1.74 24.14
N ARG A 361 28.90 -0.51 24.43
CA ARG A 361 29.76 0.69 24.56
C ARG A 361 30.16 1.00 26.00
N ILE A 362 29.73 0.15 26.94
CA ILE A 362 29.99 0.33 28.36
C ILE A 362 30.81 -0.86 28.85
N THR A 363 31.84 -0.59 29.66
CA THR A 363 32.54 -1.62 30.43
C THR A 363 32.25 -1.38 31.90
N ALA A 364 31.45 -2.27 32.50
CA ALA A 364 31.13 -2.23 33.92
C ALA A 364 32.18 -2.98 34.73
N THR A 365 32.69 -2.34 35.78
CA THR A 365 33.62 -2.94 36.75
C THR A 365 33.17 -2.59 38.16
N ALA A 366 33.45 -3.44 39.14
CA ALA A 366 33.05 -3.21 40.53
C ALA A 366 34.15 -3.60 41.52
N SER A 367 34.04 -3.10 42.74
CA SER A 367 34.94 -3.42 43.86
C SER A 367 34.89 -4.91 44.24
N SER A 368 33.71 -5.51 44.10
CA SER A 368 33.45 -6.90 44.46
C SER A 368 32.17 -7.42 43.80
N GLN A 369 32.01 -8.74 43.83
CA GLN A 369 30.76 -9.44 43.52
C GLN A 369 30.57 -10.59 44.51
N SER A 370 29.32 -10.93 44.84
CA SER A 370 29.00 -11.99 45.82
C SER A 370 29.09 -13.39 45.22
N GLU A 371 28.73 -13.56 43.95
CA GLU A 371 28.74 -14.82 43.20
C GLU A 371 29.32 -14.60 41.79
N GLU A 372 29.77 -15.68 41.14
CA GLU A 372 30.35 -15.62 39.79
C GLU A 372 29.32 -15.18 38.74
N SER A 373 28.05 -15.56 38.90
CA SER A 373 26.95 -15.28 37.97
C SER A 373 26.33 -13.87 38.10
N GLY A 374 26.63 -13.13 39.17
CA GLY A 374 26.06 -11.81 39.46
C GLY A 374 27.09 -10.68 39.34
N GLY A 375 27.83 -10.66 38.23
CA GLY A 375 28.88 -9.69 37.96
C GLY A 375 28.36 -8.30 37.54
N PRO A 376 29.22 -7.27 37.52
CA PRO A 376 28.85 -5.91 37.14
C PRO A 376 28.31 -5.81 35.70
N GLU A 377 28.69 -6.71 34.79
CA GLU A 377 28.18 -6.76 33.41
C GLU A 377 26.66 -6.92 33.32
N LYS A 378 26.01 -7.47 34.36
CA LYS A 378 24.56 -7.59 34.45
C LYS A 378 23.81 -6.27 34.47
N THR A 379 24.50 -5.18 34.81
CA THR A 379 23.93 -3.83 34.83
C THR A 379 23.88 -3.18 33.44
N ILE A 380 24.52 -3.78 32.43
CA ILE A 380 24.64 -3.20 31.08
C ILE A 380 24.24 -4.17 29.96
N ASP A 381 24.13 -5.48 30.23
CA ASP A 381 23.83 -6.50 29.20
C ASP A 381 22.32 -6.73 28.96
N GLY A 382 21.47 -5.97 29.65
CA GLY A 382 20.01 -6.08 29.58
C GLY A 382 19.42 -7.24 30.39
N SER A 383 20.24 -7.96 31.16
CA SER A 383 19.76 -9.05 32.03
C SER A 383 18.66 -8.56 32.96
N GLY A 384 17.64 -9.40 33.11
CA GLY A 384 16.52 -9.16 34.02
C GLY A 384 15.50 -8.14 33.53
N LEU A 385 15.71 -7.42 32.42
CA LEU A 385 14.68 -6.55 31.84
C LEU A 385 13.62 -7.40 31.13
N THR A 386 12.34 -7.17 31.44
CA THR A 386 11.22 -7.92 30.85
C THR A 386 10.82 -7.45 29.46
N SER A 387 11.16 -6.21 29.10
CA SER A 387 11.16 -5.71 27.74
C SER A 387 12.59 -5.57 27.21
N VAL A 388 12.82 -6.07 25.98
CA VAL A 388 13.97 -5.67 25.17
C VAL A 388 13.99 -4.14 25.13
N MET A 389 15.17 -3.52 25.22
CA MET A 389 15.36 -2.07 25.04
C MET A 389 14.65 -1.62 23.74
N HIS A 390 13.37 -1.25 23.85
CA HIS A 390 12.59 -0.68 22.79
C HIS A 390 12.67 0.85 22.94
N PRO A 391 12.74 1.62 21.84
CA PRO A 391 13.02 3.05 21.94
C PRO A 391 11.94 3.87 22.66
N ILE A 392 10.72 3.37 22.87
CA ILE A 392 9.59 4.22 23.27
C ILE A 392 8.74 3.55 24.34
N ASP A 393 8.53 4.27 25.45
CA ASP A 393 7.43 4.34 26.44
C ASP A 393 6.50 3.13 26.71
N THR A 394 6.91 1.93 26.30
CA THR A 394 6.27 0.67 26.69
C THR A 394 7.22 -0.15 27.56
N ARG A 395 8.23 0.48 28.16
CA ARG A 395 9.01 -0.16 29.22
C ARG A 395 8.02 -0.46 30.33
N ASP A 396 7.64 -1.72 30.44
CA ASP A 396 7.33 -2.26 31.73
C ASP A 396 8.65 -2.20 32.49
N ASP A 397 8.95 -1.05 33.12
CA ASP A 397 10.13 -0.83 33.95
C ASP A 397 10.10 -1.86 35.09
N THR A 398 10.40 -3.11 34.79
CA THR A 398 10.35 -4.25 35.67
C THR A 398 11.61 -5.05 35.44
N HIS A 399 12.16 -5.50 36.56
CA HIS A 399 13.38 -6.27 36.59
C HIS A 399 13.12 -7.61 37.26
N SER A 400 13.82 -8.63 36.78
CA SER A 400 13.93 -9.94 37.40
C SER A 400 14.31 -9.84 38.88
N THR A 401 13.88 -10.84 39.65
CA THR A 401 14.25 -11.01 41.06
C THR A 401 15.39 -12.04 41.23
N GLU A 402 15.88 -12.61 40.12
CA GLU A 402 16.92 -13.63 40.10
C GLU A 402 18.32 -13.01 40.24
N ILE A 403 19.12 -13.58 41.14
CA ILE A 403 20.47 -13.05 41.46
C ILE A 403 21.40 -13.09 40.24
N SER A 404 21.23 -14.05 39.33
CA SER A 404 22.03 -14.16 38.11
C SER A 404 21.79 -13.03 37.09
N ASP A 405 20.73 -12.25 37.29
CA ASP A 405 20.33 -11.17 36.39
C ASP A 405 20.70 -9.78 36.94
N MET A 406 21.46 -9.71 38.04
CA MET A 406 21.81 -8.46 38.70
C MET A 406 23.24 -8.49 39.26
N TRP A 407 23.82 -7.32 39.48
CA TRP A 407 25.05 -7.19 40.24
C TRP A 407 24.76 -7.17 41.74
N VAL A 408 25.51 -7.98 42.50
CA VAL A 408 25.43 -8.01 43.97
C VAL A 408 26.85 -7.90 44.54
N SER A 409 27.11 -6.87 45.35
CA SER A 409 28.42 -6.71 46.01
C SER A 409 28.69 -7.77 47.08
N SER A 410 29.97 -8.00 47.40
CA SER A 410 30.33 -8.94 48.47
C SER A 410 29.92 -8.41 49.85
N LYS A 411 29.35 -9.27 50.70
CA LYS A 411 28.98 -8.94 52.09
C LYS A 411 30.15 -8.49 52.98
N THR A 412 31.39 -8.74 52.57
CA THR A 412 32.60 -8.34 53.31
C THR A 412 33.19 -7.03 52.79
N ASP A 413 32.65 -6.49 51.71
CA ASP A 413 33.07 -5.21 51.15
C ASP A 413 32.46 -4.07 51.97
N MET A 414 33.33 -3.31 52.66
CA MET A 414 32.90 -2.21 53.52
C MET A 414 32.72 -0.89 52.77
N ALA A 415 33.10 -0.82 51.48
CA ALA A 415 33.00 0.37 50.65
C ALA A 415 32.72 -0.03 49.19
N PRO A 416 31.56 -0.64 48.90
CA PRO A 416 31.26 -1.15 47.57
C PRO A 416 31.14 -0.01 46.55
N TRP A 417 31.69 -0.22 45.36
CA TRP A 417 31.56 0.69 44.23
C TRP A 417 31.34 -0.09 42.92
N ILE A 418 30.66 0.55 41.97
CA ILE A 418 30.55 0.12 40.59
C ILE A 418 30.90 1.30 39.68
N GLN A 419 31.61 1.02 38.60
CA GLN A 419 32.14 2.00 37.66
C GLN A 419 31.81 1.59 36.24
N TYR A 420 31.32 2.56 35.47
CA TYR A 420 30.97 2.40 34.06
C TYR A 420 31.96 3.18 33.21
N ASN A 421 32.79 2.45 32.45
CA ASN A 421 33.68 3.06 31.47
C ASN A 421 32.99 3.12 30.12
N PHE A 422 32.86 4.33 29.58
CA PHE A 422 32.30 4.58 28.27
C PHE A 422 33.40 4.66 27.20
N ASP A 423 33.07 4.34 25.96
CA ASP A 423 33.97 4.45 24.79
C ASP A 423 34.40 5.90 24.50
N LYS A 424 33.58 6.88 24.89
CA LYS A 424 33.85 8.32 24.81
C LYS A 424 33.06 9.09 25.88
N PRO A 425 33.33 10.39 26.09
CA PRO A 425 32.48 11.21 26.94
C PRO A 425 31.07 11.37 26.34
N TYR A 426 30.04 11.14 27.16
CA TYR A 426 28.63 11.39 26.83
C TYR A 426 28.08 12.54 27.68
N LYS A 427 27.10 13.26 27.14
CA LYS A 427 26.22 14.09 27.98
C LYS A 427 25.21 13.16 28.63
N LEU A 428 25.12 13.20 29.95
CA LEU A 428 24.14 12.42 30.71
C LEU A 428 22.88 13.28 30.87
N ASP A 429 21.75 12.80 30.36
CA ASP A 429 20.44 13.38 30.65
C ASP A 429 19.84 12.74 31.92
N SER A 430 19.65 11.42 31.86
CA SER A 430 19.10 10.63 32.96
C SER A 430 19.89 9.34 33.22
N MET A 431 19.79 8.83 34.45
CA MET A 431 20.29 7.51 34.84
C MET A 431 19.24 6.86 35.75
N LEU A 432 18.66 5.75 35.30
CA LEU A 432 17.73 4.96 36.10
C LEU A 432 18.52 3.87 36.82
N VAL A 433 18.34 3.78 38.14
CA VAL A 433 19.02 2.79 38.98
C VAL A 433 17.99 1.92 39.67
N TRP A 434 18.01 0.64 39.35
CA TRP A 434 17.20 -0.34 40.04
C TRP A 434 17.87 -0.79 41.34
N ASN A 435 17.39 -0.27 42.47
CA ASN A 435 18.18 -0.27 43.71
C ASN A 435 18.08 -1.53 44.59
N PHE A 436 17.19 -2.50 44.31
CA PHE A 436 17.20 -3.91 44.78
C PHE A 436 15.88 -4.61 44.40
N ASN A 437 15.92 -5.89 44.00
CA ASN A 437 14.72 -6.69 43.67
C ASN A 437 14.74 -8.14 44.21
N GLY A 438 15.71 -8.51 45.05
CA GLY A 438 15.86 -9.91 45.51
C GLY A 438 14.77 -10.38 46.48
N ILE A 439 14.45 -11.68 46.45
CA ILE A 439 13.37 -12.31 47.26
C ILE A 439 13.81 -12.79 48.67
N LEU A 440 15.04 -12.53 49.09
CA LEU A 440 15.56 -13.08 50.35
C LEU A 440 15.13 -12.27 51.59
N ILE A 441 14.36 -12.92 52.46
CA ILE A 441 13.72 -12.46 53.71
C ILE A 441 14.70 -11.85 54.76
N TRP A 442 16.02 -11.85 54.51
CA TRP A 442 17.04 -11.42 55.48
C TRP A 442 17.95 -10.27 55.04
N ASN A 443 17.89 -9.78 53.80
CA ASN A 443 18.80 -8.75 53.27
C ASN A 443 18.07 -7.63 52.48
N MET A 444 17.04 -7.02 53.06
CA MET A 444 16.38 -5.83 52.51
C MET A 444 17.26 -4.58 52.71
N LEU A 445 18.42 -4.52 52.08
CA LEU A 445 19.31 -3.36 52.15
C LEU A 445 19.81 -2.99 50.75
N GLY A 446 19.08 -2.09 50.10
CA GLY A 446 19.53 -1.34 48.93
C GLY A 446 20.46 -0.20 49.32
N LEU A 447 21.00 0.50 48.32
CA LEU A 447 21.82 1.69 48.55
C LEU A 447 20.89 2.88 48.89
N LYS A 448 21.30 3.82 49.74
CA LYS A 448 20.47 5.01 50.02
C LYS A 448 21.18 6.30 49.67
N ALA A 449 22.22 6.58 50.44
CA ALA A 449 23.13 7.68 50.20
C ALA A 449 24.31 7.13 49.40
N VAL A 450 24.36 7.44 48.11
CA VAL A 450 25.45 7.07 47.21
C VAL A 450 26.22 8.32 46.81
N ASN A 451 27.52 8.17 46.58
CA ASN A 451 28.31 9.18 45.89
C ASN A 451 28.36 8.80 44.42
N VAL A 452 27.91 9.70 43.54
CA VAL A 452 28.08 9.55 42.10
C VAL A 452 29.19 10.49 41.66
N GLU A 453 30.19 9.95 41.00
CA GLU A 453 31.32 10.72 40.47
C GLU A 453 31.46 10.45 38.97
N TYR A 454 31.97 11.43 38.23
CA TYR A 454 32.24 11.30 36.80
C TYR A 454 33.62 11.82 36.43
N SER A 455 34.12 11.34 35.29
CA SER A 455 35.41 11.74 34.73
C SER A 455 35.31 11.89 33.22
N THR A 456 35.86 12.98 32.68
CA THR A 456 35.95 13.22 31.23
C THR A 456 37.36 12.96 30.67
N ASN A 457 38.30 12.57 31.52
CA ASN A 457 39.71 12.35 31.19
C ASN A 457 40.19 10.94 31.54
N GLY A 458 39.32 9.95 31.30
CA GLY A 458 39.67 8.53 31.44
C GLY A 458 39.97 8.11 32.87
N GLY A 459 39.32 8.71 33.87
CA GLY A 459 39.45 8.35 35.28
C GLY A 459 40.68 8.95 35.98
N THR A 460 41.39 9.89 35.35
CA THR A 460 42.56 10.54 35.97
C THR A 460 42.16 11.63 36.97
N THR A 461 41.04 12.32 36.75
CA THR A 461 40.40 13.19 37.75
C THR A 461 38.90 12.93 37.81
N TRP A 462 38.35 12.96 39.02
CA TRP A 462 36.95 12.72 39.29
C TRP A 462 36.27 13.97 39.85
N GLN A 463 35.02 14.15 39.49
CA GLN A 463 34.16 15.23 39.96
C GLN A 463 32.87 14.62 40.54
N SER A 464 32.47 15.08 41.72
CA SER A 464 31.20 14.64 42.30
C SER A 464 30.03 15.23 41.51
N LEU A 465 29.08 14.37 41.12
CA LEU A 465 27.79 14.79 40.62
C LEU A 465 26.96 15.30 41.80
N SER A 466 26.37 16.49 41.67
CA SER A 466 25.51 17.08 42.71
C SER A 466 24.07 17.14 42.25
N ASN A 467 23.12 17.31 43.18
CA ASN A 467 21.69 17.53 42.91
C ASN A 467 20.91 16.32 42.33
N PHE A 468 21.23 15.09 42.74
CA PHE A 468 20.38 13.91 42.52
C PHE A 468 19.68 13.49 43.83
N PRO A 469 18.47 12.91 43.77
CA PRO A 469 17.78 12.43 44.97
C PRO A 469 18.46 11.17 45.53
N ASP A 470 18.38 10.99 46.85
CA ASP A 470 18.66 9.67 47.47
C ASP A 470 17.77 8.60 46.84
N PHE A 471 18.26 7.37 46.74
CA PHE A 471 17.43 6.27 46.26
C PHE A 471 16.25 6.02 47.22
N THR A 472 15.07 5.83 46.64
CA THR A 472 13.76 5.91 47.32
C THR A 472 13.41 4.72 48.21
N LYS A 473 14.13 3.60 48.11
CA LYS A 473 13.96 2.41 48.95
C LYS A 473 15.32 1.80 49.29
N ALA A 474 15.61 1.68 50.59
CA ALA A 474 16.76 0.95 51.12
C ALA A 474 16.26 -0.30 51.82
#